data_AF-A0A946C0Q6-F1
#
_entry.id   AF-A0A946C0Q6-F1
#
_cell.length_a   1.000
_cell.length_b   1.000
_cell.length_c   1.000
_cell.angle_alpha   90.00
_cell.angle_beta   90.00
_cell.angle_gamma   90.00
#
_symmetry.space_group_name_H-M   'P 1'
#
loop_
_entity.id
_entity.type
_entity.pdbx_description
1 polymer ?
#
loop_
_entity_poly.entity_id
_entity_poly.type
_entity_poly.pdbx_seq_one_letter_code
_entity_poly.pdbx_strand_id
1 'polypeptide(L)' 'MSIIKNYLKQNKVTHTFSNCQWPIGDPQEKDFHFCEADILTGKPYCKNHCDVAYIDERELKKEKDSQKNRRIAA' A
#
# COMPACT_ATOMS: atom_id res chain seq x y z
N MET A 1 20.99 -20.30 -17.75
CA MET A 1 20.76 -19.55 -16.49
C MET A 1 20.84 -18.01 -16.61
N SER A 2 21.38 -17.42 -17.69
CA SER A 2 21.61 -15.96 -17.79
C SER A 2 20.47 -15.15 -18.44
N ILE A 3 19.67 -15.76 -19.32
CA ILE A 3 18.59 -15.08 -20.04
C ILE A 3 17.49 -14.60 -19.09
N ILE A 4 17.05 -15.47 -18.18
CA ILE A 4 16.01 -15.15 -17.17
C ILE A 4 16.50 -14.03 -16.23
N LYS A 5 17.78 -14.05 -15.84
CA LYS A 5 18.38 -13.01 -14.99
C LYS A 5 18.42 -11.65 -15.69
N ASN A 6 18.74 -11.60 -16.98
CA ASN A 6 18.70 -10.37 -17.77
C ASN A 6 17.26 -9.86 -17.97
N TYR A 7 16.30 -10.75 -18.23
CA TYR A 7 14.90 -10.38 -18.39
C TYR A 7 14.33 -9.72 -17.12
N LEU A 8 14.61 -10.29 -15.94
CA LEU A 8 14.20 -9.72 -14.65
C LEU A 8 14.88 -8.36 -14.37
N LYS A 9 16.14 -8.18 -14.79
CA LYS A 9 16.86 -6.91 -14.64
C LYS A 9 16.30 -5.82 -15.57
N GLN A 10 15.99 -6.18 -16.81
CA GLN A 10 15.47 -5.27 -17.84
C GLN A 10 14.00 -4.89 -17.61
N ASN A 11 13.21 -5.76 -16.99
CA ASN A 11 11.80 -5.53 -16.67
C ASN A 11 11.55 -5.16 -15.20
N LYS A 12 12.59 -4.72 -14.48
CA LYS A 12 12.42 -4.23 -13.12
C LYS A 12 11.80 -2.85 -13.16
N VAL A 13 10.48 -2.77 -12.97
CA VAL A 13 9.78 -1.50 -12.77
C VAL A 13 10.30 -0.88 -11.47
N THR A 14 11.16 0.13 -11.60
CA THR A 14 11.66 0.92 -10.48
C THR A 14 10.86 2.20 -10.44
N HIS A 15 9.72 2.16 -9.75
CA HIS A 15 8.92 3.37 -9.56
C HIS A 15 9.61 4.27 -8.52
N THR A 16 10.32 5.29 -9.00
CA THR A 16 10.96 6.32 -8.18
C THR A 16 10.07 7.57 -8.15
N PHE A 17 9.11 7.61 -7.24
CA PHE A 17 8.28 8.79 -7.01
C PHE A 17 8.86 9.63 -5.88
N SER A 18 8.71 10.97 -5.95
CA SER A 18 9.01 11.89 -4.85
C SER A 18 7.81 12.13 -3.93
N ASN A 19 6.60 12.08 -4.50
CA ASN A 19 5.34 12.43 -3.83
C ASN A 19 4.40 11.23 -3.75
N CYS A 20 3.52 11.25 -2.75
CA CYS A 20 2.61 10.18 -2.40
C CYS A 20 1.63 9.82 -3.53
N GLN A 21 1.64 8.57 -3.98
CA GLN A 21 0.79 8.10 -5.07
C GLN A 21 -0.63 7.69 -4.62
N TRP A 22 -1.14 8.30 -3.55
CA TRP A 22 -2.48 7.98 -3.04
C TRP A 22 -3.52 8.76 -3.86
N PRO A 23 -4.47 8.08 -4.53
CA PRO A 23 -5.48 8.75 -5.34
C PRO A 23 -6.53 9.43 -4.45
N ILE A 24 -6.89 10.65 -4.80
CA ILE A 24 -7.92 11.44 -4.14
C ILE A 24 -8.97 11.78 -5.21
N GLY A 25 -10.21 11.33 -4.99
CA GLY A 25 -11.32 11.50 -5.93
C GLY A 25 -11.48 10.33 -6.91
N ASP A 26 -12.43 10.48 -7.84
CA ASP A 26 -12.68 9.54 -8.92
C ASP A 26 -11.86 9.96 -10.17
N PRO A 27 -11.14 9.04 -10.84
CA PRO A 27 -10.34 9.35 -12.03
C PRO A 27 -11.09 10.02 -13.19
N GLN A 28 -12.42 9.95 -13.23
CA GLN A 28 -13.25 10.59 -14.26
C GLN A 28 -13.64 12.03 -13.89
N GLU A 29 -13.40 12.45 -12.66
CA GLU A 29 -13.73 13.79 -12.17
C GLU A 29 -12.56 14.76 -12.32
N LYS A 30 -12.87 16.05 -12.48
CA LYS A 30 -11.86 17.10 -12.70
C LYS A 30 -10.94 17.31 -11.50
N ASP A 31 -11.44 16.99 -10.31
CA ASP A 31 -10.71 17.17 -9.05
C ASP A 31 -9.85 15.95 -8.69
N PHE A 32 -9.69 14.98 -9.60
CA PHE A 32 -8.80 13.85 -9.38
C PHE A 32 -7.35 14.31 -9.27
N HIS A 33 -6.70 13.95 -8.17
CA HIS A 33 -5.29 14.22 -7.95
C HIS A 33 -4.65 13.16 -7.05
N PHE A 34 -3.32 13.16 -7.00
CA PHE A 34 -2.55 12.37 -6.04
C PHE A 34 -2.15 13.23 -4.85
N CYS A 35 -1.97 12.59 -3.70
CA CYS A 35 -1.47 13.27 -2.52
C CYS A 35 -0.07 13.89 -2.76
N GLU A 36 0.09 15.15 -2.41
CA GLU A 36 1.33 15.89 -2.68
C GLU A 36 2.40 15.71 -1.60
N ALA A 37 2.07 15.03 -0.49
CA ALA A 37 2.99 14.79 0.62
C ALA A 37 4.19 13.91 0.23
N ASP A 38 5.31 14.07 0.92
CA ASP A 38 6.51 13.26 0.71
C ASP A 38 6.26 11.77 0.99
N ILE A 39 6.87 10.92 0.16
CA ILE A 39 6.81 9.49 0.34
C ILE A 39 7.66 9.02 1.53
N LEU A 40 7.25 7.91 2.14
CA LEU A 40 8.15 7.16 3.01
C LEU A 40 9.18 6.39 2.17
N THR A 41 10.43 6.36 2.64
CA THR A 41 11.52 5.68 1.94
C THR A 41 11.17 4.21 1.64
N GLY A 42 11.25 3.84 0.35
CA GLY A 42 10.95 2.48 -0.11
C GLY A 42 9.45 2.15 -0.20
N LYS A 43 8.56 3.13 0.00
CA LYS A 43 7.11 2.99 -0.14
C LYS A 43 6.57 4.04 -1.13
N PRO A 44 5.45 3.77 -1.82
CA PRO A 44 4.87 4.72 -2.78
C PRO A 44 4.00 5.80 -2.11
N TYR A 45 3.77 5.72 -0.80
CA TYR A 45 2.83 6.58 -0.07
C TYR A 45 3.52 7.33 1.07
N CYS A 46 2.94 8.47 1.47
CA CYS A 46 3.30 9.17 2.70
C CYS A 46 2.90 8.35 3.94
N LYS A 47 3.29 8.79 5.15
CA LYS A 47 2.98 8.08 6.39
C LYS A 47 1.48 7.81 6.58
N ASN A 48 0.66 8.83 6.43
CA ASN A 48 -0.79 8.72 6.63
C ASN A 48 -1.41 7.68 5.69
N HIS A 49 -1.07 7.73 4.40
CA HIS A 49 -1.59 6.80 3.42
C HIS A 49 -0.96 5.41 3.53
N CYS A 50 0.25 5.26 4.08
CA CYS A 50 0.76 3.95 4.45
C CYS A 50 -0.07 3.30 5.56
N ASP A 51 -0.46 4.08 6.57
CA ASP A 51 -1.27 3.59 7.70
C ASP A 51 -2.67 3.11 7.22
N VAL A 52 -3.18 3.67 6.11
CA VAL A 52 -4.42 3.21 5.44
C VAL A 52 -4.18 2.03 4.50
N ALA A 53 -3.12 2.07 3.69
CA ALA A 53 -2.84 1.08 2.65
C ALA A 53 -2.41 -0.28 3.22
N TYR A 54 -1.67 -0.27 4.33
CA TYR A 54 -1.04 -1.45 4.89
C TYR A 54 -1.66 -1.77 6.24
N ILE A 55 -2.25 -2.96 6.34
CA ILE A 55 -2.75 -3.47 7.61
C ILE A 55 -1.66 -4.33 8.25
N ASP A 56 -1.41 -4.14 9.55
CA ASP A 56 -0.52 -5.03 10.31
C ASP A 56 -1.21 -6.38 10.52
N GLU A 57 -0.58 -7.46 10.04
CA GLU A 57 -1.12 -8.82 10.15
C GLU A 57 -1.35 -9.26 11.60
N ARG A 58 -0.59 -8.73 12.56
CA ARG A 58 -0.76 -9.03 13.99
C ARG A 58 -2.03 -8.39 14.52
N GLU A 59 -2.33 -7.17 14.09
CA GLU A 59 -3.57 -6.49 14.46
C GLU A 59 -4.79 -7.19 13.86
N LEU A 60 -4.71 -7.62 12.58
CA LEU A 60 -5.74 -8.45 11.95
C LEU A 60 -6.01 -9.75 12.72
N LYS A 61 -4.94 -10.39 13.22
CA LYS A 61 -5.07 -11.63 13.99
C LYS A 61 -5.75 -11.39 15.34
N LYS A 62 -5.37 -10.33 16.05
CA LYS A 62 -6.02 -9.93 17.32
C LYS A 62 -7.51 -9.62 17.13
N GLU A 63 -7.87 -8.89 16.08
CA GLU A 63 -9.27 -8.57 15.78
C GLU A 63 -10.08 -9.85 15.50
N LYS A 64 -9.54 -10.77 14.70
CA LYS A 64 -10.18 -12.08 14.44
C LYS A 64 -10.36 -12.90 15.71
N ASP A 65 -9.35 -12.97 16.56
CA ASP A 65 -9.41 -13.71 17.82
C ASP A 65 -10.45 -13.08 18.77
N SER A 66 -10.49 -11.75 18.86
CA SER A 66 -11.51 -11.00 19.63
C SER A 66 -12.93 -11.23 19.09
N GLN A 67 -13.09 -11.22 17.77
CA GLN A 67 -14.37 -11.45 17.12
C GLN A 67 -14.86 -12.90 17.29
N LYS A 68 -13.95 -13.88 17.23
CA LYS A 68 -14.24 -15.28 17.57
C LYS A 68 -14.70 -15.42 19.02
N ASN A 69 -14.00 -14.77 19.96
CA ASN A 69 -14.35 -14.83 21.38
C ASN A 69 -15.74 -14.27 21.65
N ARG A 70 -16.11 -13.15 21.01
CA ARG A 70 -17.46 -12.56 21.10
C ARG A 70 -18.56 -13.50 20.60
N ARG A 71 -18.29 -14.29 19.55
CA ARG A 71 -19.26 -15.26 18.99
C ARG A 71 -19.44 -16.49 19.86
N ILE A 72 -18.44 -16.87 20.64
CA ILE A 72 -18.54 -18.00 21.59
C ILE A 72 -19.31 -17.57 22.85
N ALA A 73 -19.24 -16.28 23.20
CA ALA A 73 -19.91 -15.71 24.37
C ALA A 73 -21.38 -15.30 24.11
N ALA A 74 -21.87 -15.42 22.88
CA ALA A 74 -23.26 -15.13 22.49
C ALA A 74 -24.04 -16.43 22.29
#